data_AF-A0A7Y4QAS7-F1
#
_entry.id   AF-A0A7Y4QAS7-F1
#
_cell.length_a   1.000
_cell.length_b   1.000
_cell.length_c   1.000
_cell.angle_alpha   90.00
_cell.angle_beta   90.00
_cell.angle_gamma   90.00
#
_symmetry.space_group_name_H-M   'P 1'
#
loop_
_entity.id
_entity.type
_entity.pdbx_description
1 polymer ?
#
loop_
_entity_poly.entity_id
_entity_poly.type
_entity_poly.pdbx_seq_one_letter_code
_entity_poly.pdbx_strand_id
1 'polypeptide(L)'
;MALMDTLFGKKKKEFKASCHITKEPLEKGYGYLLTTAQVVSSKRYWDLIMTEPETMSYTISHFKNQPSGTQMRNMIFEKYATIAKPWIVSDSIISYFEVDKSTARDLAKKWWESEGTFTPTTTGPAAQHLEQATFSSLKDYAVQEAGRGKVKLAS
;
A
#
# COMPACT_ATOMS: atom_id res chain seq x y z
N MET A 1 9.49 -6.75 50.36
CA MET A 1 10.15 -5.67 49.60
C MET A 1 9.26 -5.27 48.44
N ALA A 2 8.35 -4.31 48.67
CA ALA A 2 7.42 -3.81 47.67
C ALA A 2 7.22 -2.32 47.95
N LEU A 3 8.03 -1.46 47.32
CA LEU A 3 7.85 0.00 47.34
C LEU A 3 8.79 0.75 46.38
N MET A 4 9.01 0.26 45.14
CA MET A 4 9.74 1.03 44.12
C MET A 4 9.18 1.01 42.68
N ASP A 5 8.05 0.34 42.39
CA ASP A 5 7.50 0.32 41.01
C ASP A 5 6.51 1.45 40.68
N THR A 6 6.27 2.40 41.60
CA THR A 6 5.21 3.42 41.43
C THR A 6 5.69 4.82 41.05
N LEU A 7 6.99 5.08 40.85
CA LEU A 7 7.51 6.46 40.68
C LEU A 7 7.84 6.91 39.24
N PHE A 8 7.73 6.05 38.22
CA PHE A 8 7.86 6.47 36.82
C PHE A 8 6.86 5.73 35.90
N GLY A 9 5.57 5.82 36.23
CA GLY A 9 4.48 5.28 35.43
C GLY A 9 4.27 6.00 34.09
N LYS A 10 5.25 5.97 33.18
CA LYS A 10 4.99 6.25 31.76
C LYS A 10 4.11 5.10 31.25
N LYS A 11 2.79 5.31 31.21
CA LYS A 11 1.87 4.41 30.48
C LYS A 11 2.49 4.11 29.11
N LYS A 12 2.72 2.82 28.81
CA LYS A 12 3.24 2.40 27.50
C LYS A 12 2.33 3.03 26.45
N LYS A 13 2.91 3.86 25.57
CA LYS A 13 2.15 4.58 24.55
C LYS A 13 1.42 3.54 23.71
N GLU A 14 0.11 3.71 23.58
CA GLU A 14 -0.70 2.81 22.77
C GLU A 14 -0.17 2.80 21.33
N PHE A 15 0.00 1.60 20.78
CA PHE A 15 0.39 1.43 19.40
C PHE A 15 -0.75 1.93 18.50
N LYS A 16 -0.42 2.89 17.62
CA LYS A 16 -1.34 3.50 16.67
C LYS A 16 -0.85 3.23 15.26
N ALA A 17 -1.78 3.00 14.34
CA ALA A 17 -1.48 2.84 12.94
C ALA A 17 -2.45 3.67 12.09
N SER A 18 -2.05 3.89 10.86
CA SER A 18 -2.90 4.47 9.82
C SER A 18 -2.86 3.55 8.60
N CYS A 19 -3.90 3.59 7.78
CA CYS A 19 -3.89 2.93 6.48
C CYS A 19 -2.66 3.40 5.69
N HIS A 20 -1.86 2.45 5.20
CA HIS A 20 -0.64 2.79 4.47
C HIS A 20 -0.91 3.49 3.14
N ILE A 21 -2.13 3.43 2.62
CA ILE A 21 -2.53 4.05 1.35
C ILE A 21 -3.26 5.37 1.63
N THR A 22 -4.46 5.34 2.23
CA THR A 22 -5.29 6.55 2.45
C THR A 22 -4.82 7.43 3.61
N LYS A 23 -3.88 6.94 4.43
CA LYS A 23 -3.37 7.61 5.65
C LYS A 23 -4.40 7.82 6.75
N GLU A 24 -5.63 7.34 6.58
CA GLU A 24 -6.66 7.44 7.60
C GLU A 24 -6.26 6.65 8.87
N PRO A 25 -6.53 7.16 10.08
CA PRO A 25 -6.26 6.43 11.31
C PRO A 25 -7.00 5.09 11.35
N LEU A 26 -6.35 4.06 11.88
CA LEU A 26 -6.95 2.75 12.11
C LEU A 26 -7.18 2.53 13.61
N GLU A 27 -8.36 2.02 13.94
CA GLU A 27 -8.65 1.49 15.27
C GLU A 27 -7.89 0.17 15.47
N LYS A 28 -7.45 -0.07 16.72
CA LYS A 28 -6.73 -1.29 17.06
C LYS A 28 -7.59 -2.53 16.76
N GLY A 29 -7.01 -3.49 16.05
CA GLY A 29 -7.70 -4.72 15.64
C GLY A 29 -8.50 -4.61 14.32
N TYR A 30 -8.56 -3.42 13.71
CA TYR A 30 -9.20 -3.21 12.40
C TYR A 30 -8.20 -3.18 11.25
N GLY A 31 -8.72 -3.34 10.03
CA GLY A 31 -7.94 -3.38 8.79
C GLY A 31 -7.52 -4.77 8.34
N TYR A 32 -6.75 -4.81 7.26
CA TYR A 32 -6.29 -6.00 6.57
C TYR A 32 -4.81 -5.88 6.28
N LEU A 33 -4.08 -6.97 6.49
CA LEU A 33 -2.66 -7.01 6.23
C LEU A 33 -2.40 -7.68 4.89
N LEU A 34 -1.79 -6.93 3.98
CA LEU A 34 -1.51 -7.36 2.61
C LEU A 34 -0.01 -7.39 2.34
N THR A 35 0.42 -8.20 1.39
CA THR A 35 1.79 -8.17 0.87
C THR A 35 1.90 -7.17 -0.28
N THR A 36 3.12 -6.74 -0.61
CA THR A 36 3.35 -5.83 -1.74
C THR A 36 2.86 -6.44 -3.05
N ALA A 37 3.05 -7.75 -3.26
CA ALA A 37 2.51 -8.47 -4.43
C ALA A 37 0.99 -8.33 -4.54
N GLN A 38 0.25 -8.48 -3.44
CA GLN A 38 -1.21 -8.31 -3.43
C GLN A 38 -1.63 -6.86 -3.73
N VAL A 39 -0.90 -5.88 -3.18
CA VAL A 39 -1.18 -4.45 -3.41
C VAL A 39 -0.95 -4.06 -4.86
N VAL A 40 0.22 -4.38 -5.41
CA VAL A 40 0.58 -3.97 -6.78
C VAL A 40 -0.14 -4.76 -7.88
N SER A 41 -0.78 -5.88 -7.54
CA SER A 41 -1.64 -6.61 -8.46
C SER A 41 -2.98 -5.90 -8.71
N SER A 42 -3.33 -4.89 -7.90
CA SER A 42 -4.57 -4.14 -8.07
C SER A 42 -4.43 -3.00 -9.09
N LYS A 43 -5.20 -3.08 -10.17
CA LYS A 43 -5.36 -1.96 -11.12
C LYS A 43 -6.00 -0.73 -10.47
N ARG A 44 -7.00 -0.94 -9.59
CA ARG A 44 -7.68 0.14 -8.85
C ARG A 44 -6.72 0.91 -7.95
N TYR A 45 -5.78 0.20 -7.32
CA TYR A 45 -4.70 0.82 -6.55
C TYR A 45 -3.84 1.73 -7.44
N TRP A 46 -3.43 1.26 -8.63
CA TRP A 46 -2.64 2.09 -9.54
C TRP A 46 -3.40 3.29 -10.08
N ASP A 47 -4.69 3.13 -10.39
CA ASP A 47 -5.54 4.26 -10.78
C ASP A 47 -5.61 5.31 -9.67
N LEU A 48 -5.76 4.89 -8.41
CA LEU A 48 -5.69 5.79 -7.27
C LEU A 48 -4.32 6.49 -7.18
N ILE A 49 -3.22 5.71 -7.08
CA ILE A 49 -1.86 6.24 -6.91
C ILE A 49 -1.46 7.20 -8.03
N MET A 50 -1.86 6.94 -9.27
CA MET A 50 -1.52 7.80 -10.40
C MET A 50 -2.42 9.03 -10.51
N THR A 51 -3.48 9.12 -9.70
CA THR A 51 -4.42 10.26 -9.69
C THR A 51 -4.49 10.97 -8.35
N GLU A 52 -3.60 10.64 -7.42
CA GLU A 52 -3.37 11.40 -6.20
C GLU A 52 -2.80 12.80 -6.52
N PRO A 53 -3.05 13.81 -5.67
CA PRO A 53 -2.55 15.16 -5.89
C PRO A 53 -1.04 15.23 -6.15
N GLU A 54 -0.25 14.40 -5.46
CA GLU A 54 1.21 14.37 -5.55
C GLU A 54 1.73 13.80 -6.89
N THR A 55 0.93 13.00 -7.59
CA THR A 55 1.35 12.26 -8.78
C THR A 55 0.61 12.66 -10.05
N MET A 56 -0.53 13.36 -9.92
CA MET A 56 -1.41 13.77 -11.01
C MET A 56 -0.66 14.54 -12.11
N SER A 57 0.28 15.42 -11.74
CA SER A 57 1.06 16.20 -12.71
C SER A 57 1.89 15.32 -13.64
N TYR A 58 2.44 14.21 -13.14
CA TYR A 58 3.20 13.24 -13.93
C TYR A 58 2.29 12.42 -14.84
N THR A 59 1.09 12.09 -14.36
CA THR A 59 0.05 11.42 -15.16
C THR A 59 -0.42 12.29 -16.32
N ILE A 60 -0.70 13.57 -16.07
CA ILE A 60 -1.01 14.53 -17.13
C ILE A 60 0.15 14.66 -18.12
N SER A 61 1.38 14.78 -17.62
CA SER A 61 2.58 14.91 -18.46
C SER A 61 2.77 13.70 -19.37
N HIS A 62 2.59 12.48 -18.83
CA HIS A 62 2.65 11.24 -19.59
C HIS A 62 1.64 11.21 -20.74
N PHE A 63 0.37 11.52 -20.47
CA PHE A 63 -0.67 11.53 -21.51
C PHE A 63 -0.58 12.74 -22.46
N LYS A 64 0.21 13.77 -22.12
CA LYS A 64 0.65 14.84 -23.04
C LYS A 64 1.94 14.49 -23.79
N ASN A 65 2.32 13.21 -23.81
CA ASN A 65 3.51 12.68 -24.49
C ASN A 65 4.83 13.32 -24.03
N GLN A 66 4.90 13.79 -22.78
CA GLN A 66 6.14 14.31 -22.20
C GLN A 66 6.97 13.14 -21.62
N PRO A 67 8.22 12.91 -22.07
CA PRO A 67 9.04 11.78 -21.60
C PRO A 67 9.26 11.77 -20.09
N SER A 68 9.35 12.95 -19.46
CA SER A 68 9.48 13.11 -18.01
C SER A 68 8.31 12.47 -17.24
N GLY A 69 7.09 12.51 -17.78
CA GLY A 69 5.91 11.89 -17.17
C GLY A 69 6.06 10.37 -17.08
N THR A 70 6.47 9.73 -18.18
CA THR A 70 6.71 8.27 -18.22
C THR A 70 7.85 7.86 -17.30
N GLN A 71 8.93 8.64 -17.26
CA GLN A 71 10.07 8.38 -16.38
C GLN A 71 9.64 8.43 -14.90
N MET A 72 8.90 9.47 -14.49
CA MET A 72 8.39 9.59 -13.12
C MET A 72 7.44 8.46 -12.76
N ARG A 73 6.55 8.06 -13.67
CA ARG A 73 5.62 6.94 -13.45
C ARG A 73 6.34 5.60 -13.27
N ASN A 74 7.43 5.36 -13.99
CA ASN A 74 8.31 4.21 -13.73
C ASN A 74 8.89 4.26 -12.32
N MET A 75 9.45 5.39 -11.90
CA MET A 75 10.01 5.53 -10.54
C MET A 75 8.95 5.34 -9.45
N ILE A 76 7.72 5.82 -9.67
CA ILE A 76 6.59 5.59 -8.77
C ILE A 76 6.26 4.09 -8.68
N PHE A 77 6.19 3.38 -9.81
CA PHE A 77 5.97 1.94 -9.81
C PHE A 77 7.06 1.21 -9.01
N GLU A 78 8.34 1.47 -9.29
CA GLU A 78 9.46 0.84 -8.59
C GLU A 78 9.46 1.14 -7.09
N LYS A 79 9.16 2.39 -6.70
CA LYS A 79 9.03 2.79 -5.29
C LYS A 79 8.05 1.90 -4.53
N TYR A 80 6.90 1.57 -5.14
CA TYR A 80 5.86 0.79 -4.48
C TYR A 80 6.09 -0.72 -4.61
N ALA A 81 6.53 -1.19 -5.78
CA ALA A 81 6.76 -2.62 -6.06
C ALA A 81 7.92 -3.24 -5.26
N THR A 82 8.86 -2.41 -4.80
CA THR A 82 10.06 -2.87 -4.05
C THR A 82 9.88 -2.85 -2.53
N ILE A 83 8.72 -2.43 -2.01
CA ILE A 83 8.49 -2.37 -0.58
C ILE A 83 8.54 -3.77 0.03
N ALA A 84 9.44 -3.97 0.99
CA ALA A 84 9.66 -5.25 1.65
C ALA A 84 8.82 -5.45 2.93
N LYS A 85 8.01 -4.47 3.32
CA LYS A 85 7.16 -4.51 4.52
C LYS A 85 5.70 -4.80 4.14
N PRO A 86 4.90 -5.41 5.04
CA PRO A 86 3.50 -5.61 4.78
C PRO A 86 2.71 -4.30 4.85
N TRP A 87 1.51 -4.32 4.29
CA TRP A 87 0.63 -3.19 4.15
C TRP A 87 -0.59 -3.36 5.03
N ILE A 88 -0.78 -2.49 6.03
CA ILE A 88 -2.07 -2.41 6.71
C ILE A 88 -2.98 -1.47 5.92
N VAL A 89 -4.12 -1.99 5.47
CA VAL A 89 -5.13 -1.23 4.74
C VAL A 89 -6.46 -1.24 5.48
N SER A 90 -7.24 -0.18 5.32
CA SER A 90 -8.55 0.00 5.97
C SER A 90 -9.66 -0.78 5.25
N ASP A 91 -10.80 -0.91 5.92
CA ASP A 91 -12.05 -1.43 5.33
C ASP A 91 -12.56 -0.59 4.16
N SER A 92 -12.23 0.71 4.09
CA SER A 92 -12.71 1.60 3.03
C SER A 92 -12.14 1.25 1.65
N ILE A 93 -10.92 0.69 1.60
CA ILE A 93 -10.21 0.38 0.35
C ILE A 93 -9.92 -1.10 0.13
N ILE A 94 -10.27 -1.99 1.06
CA ILE A 94 -10.01 -3.44 0.88
C ILE A 94 -10.66 -4.00 -0.39
N SER A 95 -11.78 -3.41 -0.83
CA SER A 95 -12.46 -3.77 -2.07
C SER A 95 -11.67 -3.46 -3.35
N TYR A 96 -10.53 -2.79 -3.23
CA TYR A 96 -9.62 -2.54 -4.36
C TYR A 96 -8.73 -3.75 -4.63
N PHE A 97 -8.59 -4.66 -3.67
CA PHE A 97 -7.68 -5.79 -3.74
C PHE A 97 -8.45 -7.10 -3.91
N GLU A 98 -8.03 -7.91 -4.88
CA GLU A 98 -8.56 -9.26 -5.10
C GLU A 98 -7.84 -10.24 -4.17
N VAL A 99 -8.23 -10.25 -2.90
CA VAL A 99 -7.62 -11.07 -1.85
C VAL A 99 -8.68 -11.77 -1.00
N ASP A 100 -8.28 -12.85 -0.34
CA ASP A 100 -9.06 -13.43 0.74
C ASP A 100 -9.06 -12.47 1.95
N LYS A 101 -10.20 -11.80 2.13
CA LYS A 101 -10.42 -10.83 3.21
C LYS A 101 -10.40 -11.48 4.60
N SER A 102 -10.81 -12.74 4.72
CA SER A 102 -10.76 -13.46 6.01
C SER A 102 -9.31 -13.69 6.42
N THR A 103 -8.52 -14.26 5.51
CA THR A 103 -7.10 -14.48 5.74
C THR A 103 -6.35 -13.17 6.02
N ALA A 104 -6.58 -12.13 5.22
CA ALA A 104 -5.92 -10.84 5.41
C ALA A 104 -6.30 -10.16 6.75
N ARG A 105 -7.52 -10.36 7.24
CA ARG A 105 -7.97 -9.87 8.55
C ARG A 105 -7.31 -10.64 9.69
N ASP A 106 -7.14 -11.95 9.57
CA ASP A 106 -6.45 -12.75 10.58
C ASP A 106 -4.94 -12.43 10.64
N LEU A 107 -4.31 -12.13 9.51
CA LEU A 107 -2.95 -11.60 9.48
C LEU A 107 -2.86 -10.21 10.15
N ALA A 108 -3.86 -9.35 9.95
CA ALA A 108 -3.92 -8.05 10.61
C ALA A 108 -4.03 -8.15 12.14
N LYS A 109 -4.79 -9.13 12.66
CA LYS A 109 -4.87 -9.38 14.11
C LYS A 109 -3.49 -9.68 14.69
N LYS A 110 -2.74 -10.61 14.07
CA LYS A 110 -1.37 -10.94 14.47
C LYS A 110 -0.44 -9.73 14.41
N TRP A 111 -0.60 -8.90 13.37
CA TRP A 111 0.12 -7.64 13.24
C TRP A 111 -0.15 -6.67 14.39
N TRP A 112 -1.41 -6.46 14.75
CA TRP A 112 -1.79 -5.63 15.90
C TRP A 112 -1.30 -6.18 17.23
N GLU A 113 -1.40 -7.50 17.45
CA GLU A 113 -0.90 -8.18 18.67
C GLU A 113 0.61 -8.02 18.83
N SER A 114 1.33 -8.01 17.71
CA SER A 114 2.79 -7.83 17.65
C SER A 114 3.25 -6.37 17.63
N GLU A 115 2.34 -5.40 17.83
CA GLU A 115 2.62 -3.96 17.71
C GLU A 115 3.33 -3.59 16.39
N GLY A 116 2.90 -4.24 15.31
CA GLY A 116 3.31 -3.99 13.94
C GLY A 116 4.57 -4.71 13.46
N THR A 117 5.11 -5.65 14.26
CA THR A 117 6.36 -6.37 13.95
C THR A 117 6.16 -7.68 13.17
N PHE A 118 4.96 -8.27 13.23
CA PHE A 118 4.62 -9.48 12.49
C PHE A 118 4.66 -9.25 10.97
N THR A 119 5.27 -10.18 10.24
CA THR A 119 5.34 -10.16 8.78
C THR A 119 4.88 -11.51 8.22
N PRO A 120 3.89 -11.54 7.29
CA PRO A 120 3.55 -12.75 6.55
C PRO A 120 4.76 -13.32 5.79
N THR A 121 4.83 -14.64 5.63
CA THR A 121 5.95 -15.32 4.95
C THR A 121 6.12 -14.92 3.48
N THR A 122 5.05 -14.50 2.81
CA THR A 122 5.06 -14.02 1.41
C THR A 122 5.26 -12.50 1.29
N THR A 123 5.74 -11.85 2.36
CA THR A 123 6.08 -10.43 2.34
C THR A 123 7.42 -10.23 1.64
N GLY A 124 7.53 -9.17 0.86
CA GLY A 124 8.74 -8.78 0.17
C GLY A 124 8.44 -7.97 -1.09
N PRO A 125 9.47 -7.56 -1.84
CA PRO A 125 9.32 -6.99 -3.18
C PRO A 125 8.44 -7.87 -4.06
N ALA A 126 7.52 -7.27 -4.80
CA ALA A 126 6.55 -8.00 -5.60
C ALA A 126 7.18 -8.90 -6.67
N ALA A 127 8.32 -8.48 -7.25
CA ALA A 127 9.06 -9.28 -8.24
C ALA A 127 9.59 -10.63 -7.70
N GLN A 128 9.69 -10.80 -6.37
CA GLN A 128 10.10 -12.06 -5.75
C GLN A 128 8.94 -13.05 -5.58
N HIS A 129 7.69 -12.56 -5.63
CA HIS A 129 6.48 -13.33 -5.29
C HIS A 129 5.49 -13.41 -6.46
N LEU A 130 5.72 -12.67 -7.55
CA LEU A 130 4.93 -12.70 -8.78
C LEU A 130 5.74 -13.30 -9.92
N GLU A 131 5.07 -14.02 -10.81
CA GLU A 131 5.68 -14.44 -12.08
C GLU A 131 6.11 -13.24 -12.90
N GLN A 132 7.24 -13.36 -13.61
CA GLN A 132 7.83 -12.27 -14.38
C GLN A 132 6.85 -11.65 -15.40
N ALA A 133 6.06 -12.48 -16.09
CA ALA A 133 5.07 -12.01 -17.07
C ALA A 133 3.97 -11.18 -16.39
N THR A 134 3.46 -11.65 -15.26
CA THR A 134 2.46 -10.94 -14.44
C THR A 134 3.02 -9.61 -13.94
N PHE A 135 4.22 -9.62 -13.36
CA PHE A 135 4.88 -8.41 -12.88
C PHE A 135 5.07 -7.37 -13.98
N SER A 136 5.55 -7.78 -15.16
CA SER A 136 5.71 -6.90 -16.31
C SER A 136 4.37 -6.33 -16.78
N SER A 137 3.32 -7.16 -16.87
CA SER A 137 1.98 -6.68 -17.29
C SER A 137 1.38 -5.65 -16.32
N LEU A 138 1.62 -5.82 -15.01
CA LEU A 138 1.19 -4.88 -13.98
C LEU A 138 1.96 -3.57 -14.07
N LYS A 139 3.27 -3.64 -14.33
CA LYS A 139 4.10 -2.46 -14.59
C LYS A 139 3.61 -1.71 -15.82
N ASP A 140 3.34 -2.41 -16.91
CA ASP A 140 2.84 -1.80 -18.14
C ASP A 140 1.51 -1.08 -17.90
N TYR A 141 0.57 -1.72 -17.20
CA TYR A 141 -0.68 -1.05 -16.82
C TYR A 141 -0.44 0.20 -15.97
N ALA A 142 0.34 0.07 -14.89
CA ALA A 142 0.59 1.16 -13.95
C ALA A 142 1.26 2.35 -14.65
N VAL A 143 2.23 2.10 -15.54
CA VAL A 143 3.00 3.14 -16.20
C VAL A 143 2.26 3.71 -17.41
N GLN A 144 1.58 2.91 -18.22
CA GLN A 144 1.02 3.36 -19.50
C GLN A 144 -0.47 3.72 -19.44
N GLU A 145 -1.24 3.11 -18.54
CA GLU A 145 -2.71 3.19 -18.59
C GLU A 145 -3.35 3.79 -17.33
N ALA A 146 -2.78 3.53 -16.16
CA ALA A 146 -3.39 3.92 -14.90
C ALA A 146 -3.63 5.45 -14.81
N GLY A 147 -4.85 5.83 -14.43
CA GLY A 147 -5.28 7.22 -14.31
C GLY A 147 -5.73 7.89 -15.61
N ARG A 148 -5.67 7.22 -16.77
CA ARG A 148 -6.09 7.78 -18.08
C ARG A 148 -7.51 8.36 -18.05
N GLY A 149 -8.43 7.68 -17.36
CA GLY A 149 -9.83 8.12 -17.26
C GLY A 149 -10.00 9.48 -16.59
N LYS A 150 -9.12 9.86 -15.65
CA LYS A 150 -9.20 11.15 -14.95
C LYS A 150 -8.65 12.30 -15.79
N VAL A 151 -7.64 12.05 -16.62
CA VAL A 151 -7.08 13.08 -17.51
C VAL A 151 -8.09 13.49 -18.58
N LYS A 152 -8.85 12.54 -19.14
CA LYS A 152 -9.93 12.83 -20.11
C LYS A 152 -11.03 13.75 -19.58
N LEU A 153 -11.21 13.82 -18.25
CA LEU A 153 -12.21 14.69 -17.61
C LEU A 153 -11.66 16.08 -17.27
N ALA A 154 -10.33 16.27 -17.34
CA ALA A 154 -9.64 17.51 -17.00
C ALA A 154 -9.16 18.30 -18.25
N SER A 155 -9.40 17.75 -19.44
CA SER A 155 -9.11 18.31 -20.76
C SER A 155 -10.39 18.80 -21.44
#